data_AF-A0A6M4MBI8-F1
#
_entry.id   AF-A0A6M4MBI8-F1
#
_cell.length_a   1.000
_cell.length_b   1.000
_cell.length_c   1.000
_cell.angle_alpha   90.00
_cell.angle_beta   90.00
_cell.angle_gamma   90.00
#
_symmetry.space_group_name_H-M   'P 1'
#
loop_
_entity.id
_entity.type
_entity.pdbx_description
1 polymer ?
#
loop_
_entity_poly.entity_id
_entity_poly.type
_entity_poly.pdbx_seq_one_letter_code
_entity_poly.pdbx_strand_id
1 'polypeptide(L)'
;MKDDHKGFSTTSSWEEFSKRTGIPLPSTPKIDRSLFSDSEIKCFESYFVSLCTDLTIYNQLFGTDESISVLNEFNGFVFKRIQRSFLEKICLKISCLMDPAKAGSNDNLSLLRFVEKAGSPELSAVYDKLYKDYESTGIKIWRNKVLAHTDLKTVMGKFEFKLKLDADNINRMVRDMQDLIDLIKDPRVYTDTEVTLPFGSDGNSFVSRLRKINSENNA
;
A
#
# COMPACT_ATOMS: atom_id res chain seq x y z
N MET A 1 21.61 8.68 -54.91
CA MET A 1 20.36 8.77 -54.13
C MET A 1 20.45 7.71 -53.05
N LYS A 2 20.59 8.11 -51.78
CA LYS A 2 20.48 7.20 -50.63
C LYS A 2 19.08 7.45 -50.05
N ASP A 3 18.22 6.47 -50.20
CA ASP A 3 16.89 6.46 -49.58
C ASP A 3 17.05 6.19 -48.09
N ASP A 4 16.88 7.25 -47.30
CA ASP A 4 16.73 7.15 -45.85
C ASP A 4 15.32 6.64 -45.54
N HIS A 5 15.18 5.33 -45.40
CA HIS A 5 14.01 4.72 -44.78
C HIS A 5 13.95 5.11 -43.29
N LYS A 6 13.43 6.30 -42.99
CA LYS A 6 12.92 6.63 -41.66
C LYS A 6 11.70 5.76 -41.41
N GLY A 7 11.91 4.65 -40.69
CA GLY A 7 10.83 3.80 -40.21
C GLY A 7 9.82 4.64 -39.44
N PHE A 8 8.55 4.55 -39.83
CA PHE A 8 7.46 5.15 -39.08
C PHE A 8 7.36 4.44 -37.72
N SER A 9 7.83 5.11 -36.67
CA SER A 9 7.58 4.70 -35.29
C SER A 9 6.29 5.36 -34.80
N THR A 10 5.34 4.56 -34.31
CA THR A 10 4.14 5.05 -33.61
C THR A 10 4.42 5.38 -32.14
N THR A 11 5.64 5.12 -31.65
CA THR A 11 6.07 5.40 -30.28
C THR A 11 7.19 6.43 -30.28
N SER A 12 6.98 7.52 -29.54
CA SER A 12 8.00 8.53 -29.24
C SER A 12 8.41 8.38 -27.78
N SER A 13 9.69 8.57 -27.48
CA SER A 13 10.12 8.63 -26.07
C SER A 13 9.45 9.82 -25.36
N TRP A 14 9.37 9.80 -24.01
CA TRP A 14 8.84 10.94 -23.26
C TRP A 14 9.65 12.22 -23.52
N GLU A 15 10.95 12.10 -23.74
CA GLU A 15 11.82 13.23 -24.12
C GLU A 15 11.44 13.84 -25.47
N GLU A 16 11.16 13.00 -26.48
CA GLU A 16 10.71 13.46 -27.80
C GLU A 16 9.31 14.09 -27.73
N PHE A 17 8.41 13.49 -26.95
CA PHE A 17 7.07 14.02 -26.72
C PHE A 17 7.12 15.38 -26.00
N SER A 18 7.94 15.50 -24.94
CA SER A 18 8.16 16.73 -24.18
C SER A 18 8.69 17.84 -25.08
N LYS A 19 9.74 17.56 -25.88
CA LYS A 19 10.28 18.51 -26.87
C LYS A 19 9.25 18.97 -27.91
N ARG A 20 8.38 18.06 -28.38
CA ARG A 20 7.36 18.37 -29.39
C ARG A 20 6.19 19.19 -28.83
N THR A 21 5.79 18.92 -27.60
CA THR A 21 4.57 19.50 -26.98
C THR A 21 4.85 20.71 -26.11
N GLY A 22 6.12 20.96 -25.76
CA GLY A 22 6.49 21.98 -24.77
C GLY A 22 6.06 21.62 -23.35
N ILE A 23 5.55 20.40 -23.11
CA ILE A 23 5.24 19.90 -21.78
C ILE A 23 6.58 19.57 -21.12
N PRO A 24 6.93 20.15 -19.96
CA PRO A 24 8.19 19.86 -19.28
C PRO A 24 8.27 18.38 -18.90
N LEU A 25 9.48 17.83 -18.96
CA LEU A 25 9.75 16.49 -18.43
C LEU A 25 9.26 16.42 -16.98
N PRO A 26 8.61 15.32 -16.58
CA PRO A 26 8.29 15.10 -15.17
C PRO A 26 9.56 15.30 -14.34
N SER A 27 9.52 16.18 -13.33
CA SER A 27 10.68 16.42 -12.49
C SER A 27 10.95 15.15 -11.68
N THR A 28 12.01 14.42 -12.03
CA THR A 28 12.47 13.31 -11.23
C THR A 28 13.35 13.85 -10.09
N PRO A 29 13.11 13.43 -8.84
CA PRO A 29 13.93 13.86 -7.72
C PRO A 29 15.38 13.44 -7.95
N LYS A 30 16.32 14.38 -7.78
CA LYS A 30 17.75 14.08 -7.84
C LYS A 30 18.18 13.47 -6.52
N ILE A 31 18.25 12.14 -6.48
CA ILE A 31 18.58 11.36 -5.29
C ILE A 31 19.94 10.68 -5.48
N ASP A 32 20.84 10.87 -4.52
CA ASP A 32 22.05 10.06 -4.41
C ASP A 32 21.70 8.68 -3.83
N ARG A 33 21.67 7.67 -4.69
CA ARG A 33 21.29 6.31 -4.32
C ARG A 33 22.37 5.58 -3.53
N SER A 34 23.62 6.06 -3.55
CA SER A 34 24.72 5.46 -2.79
C SER A 34 24.54 5.60 -1.28
N LEU A 35 23.63 6.48 -0.85
CA LEU A 35 23.28 6.68 0.56
C LEU A 35 22.58 5.46 1.16
N PHE A 36 21.84 4.68 0.36
CA PHE A 36 21.03 3.57 0.86
C PHE A 36 21.78 2.24 0.76
N SER A 37 21.77 1.46 1.84
CA SER A 37 22.34 0.11 1.78
C SER A 37 21.35 -0.86 1.15
N ASP A 38 21.84 -1.83 0.39
CA ASP A 38 21.01 -2.88 -0.21
C ASP A 38 20.21 -3.67 0.83
N SER A 39 20.79 -3.89 2.02
CA SER A 39 20.11 -4.59 3.11
C SER A 39 18.95 -3.79 3.70
N GLU A 40 19.10 -2.46 3.78
CA GLU A 40 18.05 -1.55 4.25
C GLU A 40 16.88 -1.53 3.25
N ILE A 41 17.17 -1.39 1.96
CA ILE A 41 16.16 -1.43 0.89
C ILE A 41 15.43 -2.77 0.89
N LYS A 42 16.14 -3.90 0.89
CA LYS A 42 15.53 -5.24 0.91
C LYS A 42 14.66 -5.48 2.14
N CYS A 43 15.08 -4.96 3.30
CA CYS A 43 14.29 -5.06 4.53
C CYS A 43 12.96 -4.30 4.40
N PHE A 44 13.02 -3.07 3.86
CA PHE A 44 11.82 -2.29 3.58
C PHE A 44 10.91 -3.00 2.57
N GLU A 45 11.45 -3.45 1.43
CA GLU A 45 10.70 -4.14 0.38
C GLU A 45 10.00 -5.39 0.90
N SER A 46 10.69 -6.21 1.68
CA SER A 46 10.09 -7.40 2.28
C SER A 46 8.90 -7.05 3.18
N TYR A 47 9.04 -6.00 4.00
CA TYR A 47 7.95 -5.51 4.83
C TYR A 47 6.78 -4.97 3.99
N PHE A 48 7.09 -4.20 2.95
CA PHE A 48 6.11 -3.59 2.06
C PHE A 48 5.36 -4.63 1.23
N VAL A 49 6.05 -5.60 0.63
CA VAL A 49 5.46 -6.75 -0.07
C VAL A 49 4.54 -7.52 0.87
N SER A 50 4.92 -7.69 2.14
CA SER A 50 4.05 -8.31 3.13
C SER A 50 2.78 -7.49 3.39
N LEU A 51 2.83 -6.15 3.38
CA LEU A 51 1.65 -5.28 3.44
C LEU A 51 0.78 -5.44 2.18
N CYS A 52 1.36 -5.37 0.99
CA CYS A 52 0.68 -5.56 -0.29
C CYS A 52 -0.01 -6.92 -0.37
N THR A 53 0.64 -7.98 0.13
CA THR A 53 0.08 -9.34 0.18
C THR A 53 -1.16 -9.39 1.08
N ASP A 54 -1.08 -8.82 2.29
CA ASP A 54 -2.22 -8.78 3.21
C ASP A 54 -3.39 -7.98 2.62
N LEU A 55 -3.11 -6.85 1.96
CA LEU A 55 -4.11 -6.01 1.31
C LEU A 55 -4.74 -6.70 0.10
N THR A 56 -3.94 -7.40 -0.71
CA THR A 56 -4.44 -8.19 -1.84
C THR A 56 -5.42 -9.25 -1.36
N ILE A 57 -5.05 -10.03 -0.34
CA ILE A 57 -5.93 -11.05 0.24
C ILE A 57 -7.19 -10.40 0.83
N TYR A 58 -7.04 -9.29 1.55
CA TYR A 58 -8.16 -8.55 2.10
C TYR A 58 -9.15 -8.11 1.02
N ASN A 59 -8.67 -7.52 -0.08
CA ASN A 59 -9.51 -7.07 -1.19
C ASN A 59 -10.22 -8.25 -1.88
N GLN A 60 -9.53 -9.39 -2.06
CA GLN A 60 -10.15 -10.58 -2.66
C GLN A 60 -11.26 -11.18 -1.78
N LEU A 61 -11.07 -11.18 -0.45
CA LEU A 61 -12.04 -11.74 0.49
C LEU A 61 -13.18 -10.77 0.86
N PHE A 62 -12.86 -9.49 1.03
CA PHE A 62 -13.72 -8.50 1.67
C PHE A 62 -13.85 -7.19 0.87
N GLY A 63 -13.31 -7.13 -0.35
CA GLY A 63 -13.34 -5.93 -1.19
C GLY A 63 -14.63 -5.74 -1.98
N THR A 64 -15.48 -6.77 -2.09
CA THR A 64 -16.78 -6.65 -2.76
C THR A 64 -17.91 -7.21 -1.91
N ASP A 65 -19.10 -6.64 -2.10
CA ASP A 65 -20.32 -7.06 -1.39
C ASP A 65 -20.68 -8.52 -1.70
N GLU A 66 -20.40 -9.00 -2.92
CA GLU A 66 -20.65 -10.38 -3.32
C GLU A 66 -19.75 -11.36 -2.55
N SER A 67 -18.46 -11.05 -2.41
CA SER A 67 -17.54 -11.88 -1.62
C SER A 67 -17.95 -11.87 -0.15
N ILE A 68 -18.27 -10.70 0.41
CA ILE A 68 -18.76 -10.56 1.80
C ILE A 68 -20.03 -11.39 2.01
N SER A 69 -20.98 -11.37 1.07
CA SER A 69 -22.22 -12.14 1.18
C SER A 69 -21.97 -13.64 1.25
N VAL A 70 -21.09 -14.18 0.38
CA VAL A 70 -20.72 -15.60 0.40
C VAL A 70 -20.08 -16.01 1.73
N LEU A 71 -19.18 -15.18 2.25
CA LEU A 71 -18.52 -15.42 3.53
C LEU A 71 -19.53 -15.39 4.69
N ASN A 72 -20.45 -14.42 4.68
CA ASN A 72 -21.46 -14.26 5.73
C ASN A 72 -22.45 -15.41 5.76
N GLU A 73 -22.87 -15.90 4.60
CA GLU A 73 -23.75 -17.06 4.45
C GLU A 73 -23.08 -18.34 5.00
N PHE A 74 -21.79 -18.55 4.73
CA PHE A 74 -21.07 -19.71 5.26
C PHE A 74 -20.88 -19.61 6.78
N ASN A 75 -20.30 -18.51 7.27
CA ASN A 75 -20.14 -18.24 8.70
C ASN A 75 -19.79 -16.77 9.00
N GLY A 76 -20.78 -15.89 9.01
CA GLY A 76 -20.56 -14.45 9.24
C GLY A 76 -19.91 -14.11 10.59
N PHE A 77 -20.12 -14.90 11.65
CA PHE A 77 -19.50 -14.63 12.95
C PHE A 77 -17.96 -14.75 12.88
N VAL A 78 -17.46 -15.82 12.26
CA VAL A 78 -16.02 -16.05 12.09
C VAL A 78 -15.42 -15.04 11.11
N PHE A 79 -16.04 -14.86 9.94
CA PHE A 79 -15.47 -13.98 8.92
C PHE A 79 -15.48 -12.50 9.30
N LYS A 80 -16.44 -12.03 10.09
CA LYS A 80 -16.41 -10.68 10.67
C LYS A 80 -15.21 -10.46 11.58
N ARG A 81 -14.78 -11.48 12.34
CA ARG A 81 -13.57 -11.40 13.18
C ARG A 81 -12.30 -11.40 12.34
N ILE A 82 -12.25 -12.24 11.30
CA ILE A 82 -11.12 -12.30 10.36
C ILE A 82 -10.97 -10.96 9.62
N GLN A 83 -12.06 -10.41 9.08
CA GLN A 83 -12.07 -9.13 8.37
C GLN A 83 -11.51 -8.01 9.25
N ARG A 84 -11.98 -7.93 10.50
CA ARG A 84 -11.47 -6.96 11.47
C ARG A 84 -9.97 -7.17 11.74
N SER A 85 -9.55 -8.41 12.00
CA SER A 85 -8.14 -8.70 12.28
C SER A 85 -7.22 -8.35 11.12
N PHE A 86 -7.65 -8.58 9.87
CA PHE A 86 -6.89 -8.18 8.68
C PHE A 86 -6.75 -6.66 8.60
N LEU A 87 -7.86 -5.94 8.76
CA LEU A 87 -7.86 -4.48 8.69
C LEU A 87 -6.94 -3.87 9.77
N GLU A 88 -7.01 -4.38 11.01
CA GLU A 88 -6.14 -3.94 12.10
C GLU A 88 -4.67 -4.21 11.77
N LYS A 89 -4.34 -5.39 11.23
CA LYS A 89 -2.97 -5.74 10.80
C LYS A 89 -2.46 -4.80 9.70
N ILE A 90 -3.27 -4.52 8.69
CA ILE A 90 -2.94 -3.60 7.59
C ILE A 90 -2.69 -2.19 8.13
N CYS A 91 -3.57 -1.69 9.00
CA CYS A 91 -3.43 -0.38 9.62
C CYS A 91 -2.14 -0.27 10.45
N LEU A 92 -1.77 -1.31 11.20
CA LEU A 92 -0.52 -1.35 11.96
C LEU A 92 0.72 -1.30 11.05
N LYS A 93 0.70 -2.06 9.94
CA LYS A 93 1.79 -2.04 8.96
C LYS A 93 1.96 -0.68 8.30
N ILE A 94 0.86 -0.09 7.85
CA ILE A 94 0.84 1.29 7.34
C ILE A 94 1.41 2.25 8.38
N SER A 95 0.97 2.15 9.63
CA SER A 95 1.45 3.04 10.68
C SER A 95 2.95 2.94 10.91
N CYS A 96 3.52 1.74 10.83
CA CYS A 96 4.96 1.50 10.99
C CYS A 96 5.77 2.17 9.87
N LEU A 97 5.28 2.09 8.63
CA LEU A 97 5.90 2.77 7.49
C LEU A 97 5.79 4.30 7.57
N MET A 98 4.76 4.80 8.25
CA MET A 98 4.48 6.23 8.45
C MET A 98 5.01 6.78 9.78
N ASP A 99 5.74 5.98 10.56
CA ASP A 99 6.33 6.44 11.81
C ASP A 99 7.44 7.47 11.58
N PRO A 100 7.83 8.24 12.63
CA PRO A 100 9.00 9.10 12.55
C PRO A 100 10.26 8.29 12.18
N ALA A 101 11.27 8.96 11.60
CA ALA A 101 12.54 8.32 11.24
C ALA A 101 13.24 7.64 12.43
N LYS A 102 13.05 8.17 13.65
CA LYS A 102 13.61 7.63 14.89
C LYS A 102 12.59 7.60 16.02
N ALA A 103 12.74 6.64 16.91
CA ALA A 103 12.06 6.59 18.20
C ALA A 103 13.07 6.31 19.32
N GLY A 104 13.34 7.31 20.16
CA GLY A 104 14.40 7.24 21.16
C GLY A 104 15.77 7.06 20.50
N SER A 105 16.47 5.98 20.83
CA SER A 105 17.78 5.63 20.26
C SER A 105 17.71 4.76 19.00
N ASN A 106 16.51 4.33 18.58
CA ASN A 106 16.34 3.36 17.50
C ASN A 106 15.91 4.04 16.20
N ASP A 107 16.51 3.62 15.08
CA ASP A 107 16.07 4.02 13.74
C ASP A 107 14.88 3.16 13.30
N ASN A 108 13.77 3.80 12.91
CA ASN A 108 12.57 3.10 12.48
C ASN A 108 12.61 2.80 10.99
N LEU A 109 12.08 1.65 10.57
CA LEU A 109 11.86 1.29 9.16
C LEU A 109 10.67 2.10 8.59
N SER A 110 10.85 3.41 8.48
CA SER A 110 9.84 4.36 8.02
C SER A 110 10.24 5.00 6.70
N LEU A 111 9.24 5.41 5.92
CA LEU A 111 9.43 6.18 4.69
C LEU A 111 10.13 7.51 4.95
N LEU A 112 9.81 8.18 6.07
CA LEU A 112 10.43 9.45 6.43
C LEU A 112 11.95 9.33 6.55
N ARG A 113 12.46 8.20 7.08
CA ARG A 113 13.91 7.97 7.16
C ARG A 113 14.56 8.00 5.78
N PHE A 114 13.95 7.37 4.77
CA PHE A 114 14.48 7.40 3.42
C PHE A 114 14.41 8.79 2.79
N VAL A 115 13.31 9.52 3.06
CA VAL A 115 13.09 10.88 2.57
C VAL A 115 14.14 11.85 3.14
N GLU A 116 14.31 11.85 4.47
CA GLU A 116 15.31 12.67 5.16
C GLU A 116 16.72 12.35 4.69
N LYS A 117 17.03 11.06 4.51
CA LYS A 117 18.33 10.58 4.05
C LYS A 117 18.61 10.96 2.60
N ALA A 118 17.59 10.97 1.73
CA ALA A 118 17.72 11.42 0.34
C ALA A 118 18.01 12.93 0.25
N GLY A 119 17.48 13.73 1.18
CA GLY A 119 17.64 15.19 1.21
C GLY A 119 17.04 15.93 0.01
N SER A 120 16.14 15.29 -0.76
CA SER A 120 15.50 15.89 -1.96
C SER A 120 14.21 16.62 -1.57
N PRO A 121 14.09 17.94 -1.85
CA PRO A 121 12.88 18.71 -1.59
C PRO A 121 11.65 18.16 -2.34
N GLU A 122 11.84 17.65 -3.55
CA GLU A 122 10.78 17.05 -4.36
C GLU A 122 10.23 15.79 -3.68
N LEU A 123 11.12 14.93 -3.16
CA LEU A 123 10.72 13.72 -2.45
C LEU A 123 10.01 14.06 -1.12
N SER A 124 10.48 15.09 -0.40
CA SER A 124 9.81 15.60 0.79
C SER A 124 8.40 16.10 0.51
N ALA A 125 8.19 16.81 -0.61
CA ALA A 125 6.87 17.28 -1.00
C ALA A 125 5.88 16.13 -1.31
N VAL A 126 6.36 15.06 -1.95
CA VAL A 126 5.56 13.85 -2.18
C VAL A 126 5.20 13.17 -0.85
N TYR A 127 6.17 13.04 0.05
CA TYR A 127 5.94 12.48 1.38
C TYR A 127 4.94 13.31 2.20
N ASP A 128 5.06 14.64 2.21
CA ASP A 128 4.17 15.52 2.96
C ASP A 128 2.71 15.38 2.52
N LYS A 129 2.48 15.17 1.21
CA LYS A 129 1.15 14.89 0.68
C LYS A 129 0.62 13.56 1.22
N LEU A 130 1.41 12.49 1.11
CA LEU A 130 1.05 11.18 1.66
C LEU A 130 0.80 11.23 3.17
N TYR A 131 1.62 11.98 3.91
CA TYR A 131 1.48 12.11 5.36
C TYR A 131 0.17 12.80 5.75
N LYS A 132 -0.22 13.86 5.03
CA LYS A 132 -1.51 14.53 5.24
C LYS A 132 -2.68 13.57 5.02
N ASP A 133 -2.62 12.77 3.96
CA ASP A 133 -3.64 11.75 3.67
C ASP A 133 -3.68 10.71 4.80
N TYR A 134 -2.53 10.21 5.24
CA TYR A 134 -2.40 9.32 6.40
C TYR A 134 -3.01 9.92 7.68
N GLU A 135 -2.72 11.17 8.02
CA GLU A 135 -3.29 11.81 9.21
C GLU A 135 -4.80 11.94 9.13
N SER A 136 -5.34 12.22 7.94
CA SER A 136 -6.79 12.36 7.73
C SER A 136 -7.58 11.07 8.01
N THR A 137 -6.93 9.90 7.86
CA THR A 137 -7.57 8.58 8.06
C THR A 137 -7.89 8.28 9.52
N GLY A 138 -7.18 8.91 10.46
CA GLY A 138 -7.25 8.61 11.88
C GLY A 138 -6.48 7.36 12.31
N ILE A 139 -5.75 6.67 11.42
CA ILE A 139 -4.94 5.48 11.75
C ILE A 139 -3.93 5.78 12.88
N LYS A 140 -3.22 6.91 12.81
CA LYS A 140 -2.25 7.35 13.83
C LYS A 140 -2.87 7.41 15.22
N ILE A 141 -4.08 8.00 15.33
CA ILE A 141 -4.82 8.12 16.58
C ILE A 141 -5.29 6.75 17.06
N TRP A 142 -5.83 5.94 16.14
CA TRP A 142 -6.25 4.57 16.43
C TRP A 142 -5.09 3.72 16.96
N ARG A 143 -3.92 3.72 16.29
CA ARG A 143 -2.74 2.99 16.72
C ARG A 143 -2.28 3.43 18.10
N ASN A 144 -2.11 4.74 18.31
CA ASN A 144 -1.67 5.26 19.61
C ASN A 144 -2.62 4.80 20.72
N LYS A 145 -3.91 4.71 20.43
CA LYS A 145 -4.90 4.15 21.34
C LYS A 145 -4.73 2.64 21.50
N VAL A 146 -4.66 1.85 20.44
CA VAL A 146 -4.41 0.39 20.55
C VAL A 146 -3.17 0.09 21.38
N LEU A 147 -2.07 0.82 21.17
CA LEU A 147 -0.82 0.68 21.93
C LEU A 147 -0.95 1.17 23.38
N ALA A 148 -1.68 2.27 23.62
CA ALA A 148 -1.98 2.76 24.96
C ALA A 148 -3.07 1.95 25.69
N HIS A 149 -3.78 1.07 24.99
CA HIS A 149 -4.98 0.37 25.47
C HIS A 149 -4.80 -1.13 25.65
N THR A 150 -3.62 -1.49 26.12
CA THR A 150 -3.49 -2.55 27.15
C THR A 150 -3.97 -2.06 28.53
N ASP A 151 -4.53 -0.84 28.64
CA ASP A 151 -5.23 -0.36 29.83
C ASP A 151 -6.71 -0.76 29.85
N LEU A 152 -7.12 -1.35 30.98
CA LEU A 152 -8.42 -1.97 31.32
C LEU A 152 -9.68 -1.25 30.78
N LYS A 153 -9.66 0.08 30.67
CA LYS A 153 -10.84 0.91 30.29
C LYS A 153 -11.29 0.74 28.84
N THR A 154 -10.41 0.33 27.94
CA THR A 154 -10.74 0.17 26.51
C THR A 154 -11.19 -1.24 26.17
N VAL A 155 -10.70 -2.22 26.95
CA VAL A 155 -11.16 -3.62 26.92
C VAL A 155 -12.64 -3.71 27.34
N MET A 156 -13.13 -2.77 28.16
CA MET A 156 -14.53 -2.68 28.59
C MET A 156 -15.52 -2.11 27.53
N GLY A 157 -15.11 -2.01 26.25
CA GLY A 157 -16.05 -1.80 25.14
C GLY A 157 -16.66 -0.41 24.99
N LYS A 158 -16.10 0.63 25.64
CA LYS A 158 -16.66 1.99 25.65
C LYS A 158 -16.13 2.93 24.57
N PHE A 159 -15.38 2.44 23.58
CA PHE A 159 -14.74 3.31 22.60
C PHE A 159 -15.11 2.96 21.17
N GLU A 160 -16.10 3.68 20.62
CA GLU A 160 -16.35 3.74 19.18
C GLU A 160 -15.35 4.71 18.54
N PHE A 161 -14.28 4.18 17.94
CA PHE A 161 -13.45 4.97 17.05
C PHE A 161 -13.93 4.79 15.61
N LYS A 162 -14.36 5.87 14.97
CA LYS A 162 -14.64 5.88 13.52
C LYS A 162 -13.33 6.05 12.76
N LEU A 163 -12.73 4.93 12.35
CA LEU A 163 -11.76 4.94 11.25
C LEU A 163 -12.49 5.48 10.02
N LYS A 164 -11.97 6.55 9.41
CA LYS A 164 -12.46 7.06 8.13
C LYS A 164 -11.63 6.38 7.04
N LEU A 165 -11.83 5.08 6.89
CA LEU A 165 -11.11 4.25 5.95
C LEU A 165 -12.13 3.43 5.17
N ASP A 166 -12.15 3.66 3.87
CA ASP A 166 -12.65 2.68 2.91
C ASP A 166 -11.45 1.94 2.28
N ALA A 167 -11.74 0.85 1.56
CA ALA A 167 -10.71 0.07 0.88
C ALA A 167 -9.94 0.93 -0.15
N ASP A 168 -10.61 1.85 -0.83
CA ASP A 168 -10.00 2.72 -1.84
C ASP A 168 -8.95 3.67 -1.26
N ASN A 169 -9.19 4.19 -0.06
CA ASN A 169 -8.25 5.05 0.67
C ASN A 169 -6.98 4.28 1.04
N ILE A 170 -7.14 3.03 1.50
CA ILE A 170 -6.01 2.15 1.83
C ILE A 170 -5.22 1.81 0.56
N ASN A 171 -5.91 1.40 -0.50
CA ASN A 171 -5.29 1.07 -1.79
C ASN A 171 -4.55 2.28 -2.39
N ARG A 172 -5.13 3.48 -2.31
CA ARG A 172 -4.46 4.72 -2.73
C ARG A 172 -3.21 4.99 -1.91
N MET A 173 -3.28 4.93 -0.57
CA MET A 173 -2.12 5.17 0.28
C MET A 173 -0.99 4.17 0.02
N VAL A 174 -1.31 2.87 -0.15
CA VAL A 174 -0.27 1.87 -0.46
C VAL A 174 0.37 2.16 -1.82
N ARG A 175 -0.39 2.60 -2.83
CA ARG A 175 0.18 3.05 -4.11
C ARG A 175 1.10 4.26 -3.94
N ASP A 176 0.68 5.27 -3.18
CA ASP A 176 1.50 6.46 -2.92
C ASP A 176 2.80 6.10 -2.17
N MET A 177 2.76 5.10 -1.27
CA MET A 177 3.97 4.56 -0.61
C MET A 177 4.89 3.84 -1.60
N GLN A 178 4.33 3.07 -2.53
CA GLN A 178 5.09 2.38 -3.58
C GLN A 178 5.75 3.39 -4.53
N ASP A 179 5.03 4.44 -4.94
CA ASP A 179 5.54 5.52 -5.78
C ASP A 179 6.76 6.20 -5.13
N LEU A 180 6.69 6.49 -3.81
CA LEU A 180 7.84 7.04 -3.07
C LEU A 180 9.08 6.13 -3.15
N ILE A 181 8.88 4.82 -2.99
CA ILE A 181 9.97 3.84 -3.02
C ILE A 181 10.53 3.66 -4.43
N ASP A 182 9.68 3.68 -5.45
CA ASP A 182 10.12 3.65 -6.84
C ASP A 182 10.95 4.91 -7.16
N LEU A 183 10.53 6.09 -6.71
CA LEU A 183 11.33 7.32 -6.86
C LEU A 183 12.72 7.20 -6.22
N ILE A 184 12.81 6.62 -5.02
CA ILE A 184 14.07 6.38 -4.31
C ILE A 184 14.95 5.39 -5.07
N LYS A 185 14.38 4.27 -5.53
CA LYS A 185 15.11 3.17 -6.18
C LYS A 185 15.44 3.46 -7.64
N ASP A 186 14.42 3.60 -8.48
CA ASP A 186 14.53 3.92 -9.89
C ASP A 186 13.23 4.59 -10.38
N PRO A 187 13.22 5.92 -10.63
CA PRO A 187 12.03 6.67 -11.01
C PRO A 187 11.49 6.29 -12.40
N ARG A 188 12.16 5.39 -13.12
CA ARG A 188 11.71 4.84 -14.40
C ARG A 188 10.91 3.54 -14.24
N VAL A 189 10.94 2.94 -13.06
CA VAL A 189 10.19 1.73 -12.74
C VAL A 189 8.87 2.14 -12.11
N TYR A 190 7.82 1.42 -12.48
CA TYR A 190 6.53 1.46 -11.81
C TYR A 190 6.25 0.06 -11.28
N THR A 191 6.18 -0.08 -9.98
CA THR A 191 5.94 -1.35 -9.31
C THR A 191 4.46 -1.43 -8.92
N ASP A 192 3.81 -2.54 -9.26
CA ASP A 192 2.43 -2.78 -8.86
C ASP A 192 2.34 -3.09 -7.35
N THR A 193 1.22 -2.71 -6.75
CA THR A 193 0.86 -3.02 -5.36
C THR A 193 0.04 -4.29 -5.21
N GLU A 194 -0.52 -4.82 -6.30
CA GLU A 194 -1.18 -6.12 -6.29
C GLU A 194 -0.17 -7.27 -6.35
N VAL A 195 -0.30 -8.22 -5.44
CA VAL A 195 0.59 -9.39 -5.39
C VAL A 195 -0.06 -10.55 -6.12
N THR A 196 0.67 -11.14 -7.08
CA THR A 196 0.24 -12.39 -7.70
C THR A 196 0.35 -13.54 -6.69
N LEU A 197 -0.79 -14.05 -6.24
CA LEU A 197 -0.87 -15.18 -5.31
C LEU A 197 -0.84 -16.52 -6.05
N PRO A 198 -0.45 -17.63 -5.37
CA PRO A 198 -0.43 -18.95 -6.00
C PRO A 198 -1.80 -19.36 -6.55
N PHE A 199 -1.81 -19.83 -7.79
CA PHE A 199 -3.04 -20.22 -8.49
C PHE A 199 -3.88 -21.20 -7.68
N GLY A 200 -5.18 -20.91 -7.57
CA GLY A 200 -6.13 -21.76 -6.87
C GLY A 200 -6.04 -21.70 -5.34
N SER A 201 -5.09 -20.95 -4.78
CA SER A 201 -4.86 -20.78 -3.33
C SER A 201 -4.99 -19.33 -2.88
N ASP A 202 -5.59 -18.50 -3.71
CA ASP A 202 -5.88 -17.09 -3.45
C ASP A 202 -7.29 -16.89 -2.83
N GLY A 203 -7.60 -15.66 -2.42
CA GLY A 203 -8.88 -15.30 -1.79
C GLY A 203 -10.08 -15.47 -2.72
N ASN A 204 -9.94 -15.19 -4.01
CA ASN A 204 -11.03 -15.36 -4.98
C ASN A 204 -11.37 -16.83 -5.19
N SER A 205 -10.34 -17.67 -5.27
CA SER A 205 -10.46 -19.13 -5.33
C SER A 205 -11.14 -19.67 -4.07
N PHE A 206 -10.78 -19.14 -2.89
CA PHE A 206 -11.42 -19.49 -1.62
C PHE A 206 -12.92 -19.14 -1.61
N VAL A 207 -13.28 -17.89 -1.94
CA VAL A 207 -14.68 -17.44 -2.04
C VAL A 207 -15.46 -18.27 -3.05
N SER A 208 -14.87 -18.57 -4.20
CA SER A 208 -15.50 -19.38 -5.24
C SER A 208 -15.81 -20.80 -4.79
N ARG A 209 -14.95 -21.41 -3.96
CA ARG A 209 -15.20 -22.73 -3.37
C ARG A 209 -16.33 -22.67 -2.33
N LEU A 210 -16.33 -21.66 -1.46
CA LEU A 210 -17.40 -21.49 -0.47
C LEU A 210 -18.76 -21.26 -1.13
N ARG A 211 -18.82 -20.47 -2.20
CA ARG A 211 -20.06 -20.25 -2.97
C ARG A 211 -20.67 -21.55 -3.48
N LYS A 212 -19.85 -22.48 -3.96
CA LYS A 212 -20.30 -23.81 -4.41
C LYS A 212 -20.89 -24.61 -3.25
N ILE A 213 -20.19 -24.64 -2.11
CA ILE A 213 -20.64 -25.34 -0.90
C ILE A 213 -21.96 -24.77 -0.38
N ASN A 214 -22.13 -23.44 -0.35
CA ASN A 214 -23.39 -22.81 0.06
C ASN A 214 -24.54 -23.21 -0.88
N SER A 215 -24.28 -23.26 -2.19
CA SER A 215 -25.28 -23.66 -3.18
C SER A 215 -25.71 -25.12 -3.00
N GLU A 216 -24.78 -26.02 -2.66
CA GLU A 216 -25.05 -27.44 -2.39
C GLU A 216 -25.84 -27.66 -1.09
N ASN A 217 -25.62 -26.83 -0.06
CA ASN A 217 -26.32 -26.93 1.22
C ASN A 217 -27.75 -26.35 1.19
N ASN A 218 -28.06 -25.50 0.21
CA ASN A 218 -29.37 -24.87 0.03
C ASN A 218 -30.26 -25.59 -0.99
N ALA A 219 -29.76 -26.66 -1.62
CA ALA A 219 -30.47 -27.51 -2.57
C ALA A 219 -31.08 -28.74 -1.87
#